data_AF-A0A5M9M6Y9-F1
#
_entry.id   AF-A0A5M9M6Y9-F1
#
_cell.length_a   1.000
_cell.length_b   1.000
_cell.length_c   1.000
_cell.angle_alpha   90.00
_cell.angle_beta   90.00
_cell.angle_gamma   90.00
#
_symmetry.space_group_name_H-M   'P 1'
#
loop_
_entity.id
_entity.type
_entity.pdbx_description
1 polymer ?
#
loop_
_entity_poly.entity_id
_entity_poly.type
_entity_poly.pdbx_seq_one_letter_code
_entity_poly.pdbx_strand_id
1 'polypeptide(L)'
;MLLKLCLIHIIPFAFLLAGSCSGESILEQTVLQSDSRRPIYLIAHRVLHASAVPQALSDGANALEVDVAPYNGVWPQDTVEKLFSAVAAQHKDGKPITFLWLDIKHPGHCSSAGNECIITELQQMAQKKLKSVGVRVLYGFSLDHSNSGAWETIAKNLTANEAMGLNARLNRPSIHSLERDRAKPRRPRIGKVFGWTITDKEENTDTAGTLLGFAKVDGLIYGEVLSHYRDNESNRIAIREIKKWLWNNSKTHRAAGQGDSPW
;
A
#
# COMPACT_ATOMS: atom_id res chain seq x y z
N MET A 1 -87.34 -21.50 36.93
CA MET A 1 -86.70 -21.72 38.24
C MET A 1 -85.19 -21.74 37.98
N LEU A 2 -84.44 -20.85 38.66
CA LEU A 2 -83.04 -20.95 39.12
C LEU A 2 -82.21 -22.19 38.70
N LEU A 3 -80.89 -22.19 38.44
CA LEU A 3 -79.78 -21.22 38.38
C LEU A 3 -78.49 -22.05 38.05
N LYS A 4 -77.44 -21.42 37.46
CA LYS A 4 -75.97 -21.73 37.57
C LYS A 4 -75.41 -23.04 36.96
N LEU A 5 -74.17 -23.17 36.46
CA LEU A 5 -72.96 -22.36 36.10
C LEU A 5 -72.04 -23.41 35.37
N CYS A 6 -71.15 -23.17 34.41
CA CYS A 6 -69.90 -22.37 34.40
C CYS A 6 -69.30 -22.54 32.97
N LEU A 7 -69.09 -21.47 32.18
CA LEU A 7 -67.80 -20.81 31.85
C LEU A 7 -66.69 -21.74 31.26
N ILE A 8 -66.32 -21.63 29.96
CA ILE A 8 -65.21 -20.81 29.36
C ILE A 8 -64.17 -21.79 28.75
N HIS A 9 -63.62 -21.71 27.53
CA HIS A 9 -63.42 -20.61 26.57
C HIS A 9 -63.68 -21.03 25.11
N ILE A 10 -64.22 -20.07 24.37
CA ILE A 10 -64.35 -19.93 22.92
C ILE A 10 -62.98 -19.41 22.41
N ILE A 11 -62.40 -19.83 21.29
CA ILE A 11 -62.53 -19.24 19.93
C ILE A 11 -61.53 -19.94 18.98
N PRO A 12 -61.84 -20.02 17.67
CA PRO A 12 -61.71 -21.25 16.91
C PRO A 12 -60.99 -21.05 15.55
N PHE A 13 -61.02 -22.09 14.70
CA PHE A 13 -60.97 -22.03 13.21
C PHE A 13 -59.70 -21.44 12.56
N ALA A 14 -59.28 -21.79 11.35
CA ALA A 14 -59.62 -22.82 10.38
C ALA A 14 -58.50 -22.80 9.32
N PHE A 15 -58.40 -23.93 8.61
CA PHE A 15 -57.73 -24.15 7.34
C PHE A 15 -57.61 -22.92 6.42
N LEU A 16 -56.40 -22.67 5.90
CA LEU A 16 -56.21 -22.16 4.54
C LEU A 16 -54.95 -22.80 3.91
N LEU A 17 -55.14 -23.37 2.73
CA LEU A 17 -54.12 -23.97 1.86
C LEU A 17 -53.09 -22.91 1.45
N ALA A 18 -51.80 -23.17 1.73
CA ALA A 18 -50.70 -22.38 1.18
C ALA A 18 -49.99 -23.21 0.10
N GLY A 19 -49.97 -22.65 -1.11
CA GLY A 19 -49.29 -23.20 -2.27
C GLY A 19 -47.79 -23.29 -2.10
N SER A 20 -47.21 -24.28 -2.79
CA SER A 20 -45.77 -24.44 -2.98
C SER A 20 -45.23 -23.33 -3.89
N CYS A 21 -44.79 -22.23 -3.30
CA CYS A 21 -43.77 -21.37 -3.91
C CYS A 21 -42.41 -21.90 -3.47
N SER A 22 -41.77 -22.67 -4.34
CA SER A 22 -40.34 -22.96 -4.26
C SER A 22 -39.57 -21.67 -4.51
N GLY A 23 -39.38 -20.89 -3.45
CA GLY A 23 -38.38 -19.83 -3.41
C GLY A 23 -37.01 -20.47 -3.22
N GLU A 24 -36.32 -20.76 -4.32
CA GLU A 24 -34.86 -20.84 -4.26
C GLU A 24 -34.38 -19.50 -3.69
N SER A 25 -33.86 -19.53 -2.46
CA SER A 25 -33.07 -18.42 -1.97
C SER A 25 -31.87 -18.32 -2.89
N ILE A 26 -31.89 -17.32 -3.78
CA ILE A 26 -30.68 -16.73 -4.32
C ILE A 26 -30.00 -16.08 -3.12
N LEU A 27 -29.35 -16.90 -2.28
CA LEU A 27 -28.22 -16.47 -1.50
C LEU A 27 -27.20 -16.06 -2.54
N GLU A 28 -27.21 -14.76 -2.82
CA GLU A 28 -26.22 -14.04 -3.58
C GLU A 28 -24.85 -14.35 -2.94
N GLN A 29 -24.26 -15.47 -3.37
CA GLN A 29 -22.85 -15.71 -3.24
C GLN A 29 -22.16 -14.70 -4.14
N THR A 30 -22.09 -13.46 -3.65
CA THR A 30 -21.13 -12.47 -4.12
C THR A 30 -19.78 -12.98 -3.64
N VAL A 31 -19.27 -14.04 -4.30
CA VAL A 31 -17.84 -14.29 -4.35
C VAL A 31 -17.28 -13.01 -4.95
N LEU A 32 -16.63 -12.18 -4.14
CA LEU A 32 -15.86 -11.03 -4.59
C LEU A 32 -14.96 -11.54 -5.72
N GLN A 33 -15.37 -11.33 -6.96
CA GLN A 33 -14.62 -11.76 -8.12
C GLN A 33 -13.32 -10.97 -8.06
N SER A 34 -12.23 -11.64 -7.66
CA SER A 34 -10.94 -11.00 -7.54
C SER A 34 -10.59 -10.44 -8.90
N ASP A 35 -10.50 -9.11 -8.99
CA ASP A 35 -10.16 -8.44 -10.23
C ASP A 35 -8.78 -8.93 -10.69
N SER A 36 -8.78 -9.72 -11.77
CA SER A 36 -7.60 -10.41 -12.31
C SER A 36 -6.61 -9.47 -13.00
N ARG A 37 -6.99 -8.20 -13.20
CA ARG A 37 -6.09 -7.18 -13.73
C ARG A 37 -4.93 -6.97 -12.78
N ARG A 38 -3.72 -6.86 -13.34
CA ARG A 38 -2.50 -6.65 -12.58
C ARG A 38 -2.56 -5.31 -11.84
N PRO A 39 -2.43 -5.30 -10.50
CA PRO A 39 -2.41 -4.07 -9.73
C PRO A 39 -1.08 -3.33 -9.92
N ILE A 40 -1.15 -2.01 -10.12
CA ILE A 40 -0.01 -1.10 -10.23
C ILE A 40 0.01 -0.13 -9.05
N TYR A 41 1.19 0.05 -8.46
CA TYR A 41 1.42 0.98 -7.36
C TYR A 41 1.94 2.33 -7.86
N LEU A 42 1.18 3.39 -7.61
CA LEU A 42 1.52 4.78 -7.87
C LEU A 42 2.02 5.39 -6.57
N ILE A 43 3.34 5.52 -6.46
CA ILE A 43 4.02 5.83 -5.21
C ILE A 43 4.41 7.32 -5.22
N ALA A 44 3.78 8.13 -4.37
CA ALA A 44 4.15 9.54 -4.25
C ALA A 44 5.53 9.67 -3.59
N HIS A 45 6.47 10.37 -4.23
CA HIS A 45 7.83 10.56 -3.75
C HIS A 45 7.92 11.62 -2.65
N ARG A 46 8.72 11.36 -1.61
CA ARG A 46 9.10 12.30 -0.55
C ARG A 46 7.89 12.95 0.13
N VAL A 47 6.94 12.16 0.62
CA VAL A 47 5.78 12.65 1.38
C VAL A 47 6.20 12.92 2.83
N LEU A 48 6.90 14.04 3.04
CA LEU A 48 7.59 14.35 4.30
C LEU A 48 6.74 15.18 5.29
N HIS A 49 5.53 15.58 4.89
CA HIS A 49 4.56 16.32 5.71
C HIS A 49 3.25 15.53 5.84
N ALA A 50 2.69 15.46 7.05
CA ALA A 50 1.39 14.84 7.29
C ALA A 50 0.26 15.53 6.51
N SER A 51 0.38 16.85 6.31
CA SER A 51 -0.56 17.62 5.48
C SER A 51 -0.49 17.29 3.99
N ALA A 52 0.61 16.69 3.50
CA ALA A 52 0.74 16.29 2.10
C ALA A 52 0.08 14.93 1.80
N VAL A 53 -0.20 14.12 2.82
CA VAL A 53 -0.83 12.79 2.65
C VAL A 53 -2.18 12.88 1.94
N PRO A 54 -3.14 13.73 2.36
CA PRO A 54 -4.42 13.84 1.65
C PRO A 54 -4.26 14.33 0.21
N GLN A 55 -3.31 15.24 -0.03
CA GLN A 55 -3.04 15.76 -1.38
C GLN A 55 -2.51 14.67 -2.31
N ALA A 56 -1.50 13.91 -1.90
CA ALA A 56 -0.96 12.81 -2.70
C ALA A 56 -2.04 11.78 -3.07
N LEU A 57 -2.91 11.43 -2.11
CA LEU A 57 -4.04 10.52 -2.35
C LEU A 57 -5.09 11.13 -3.27
N SER A 58 -5.35 12.44 -3.18
CA SER A 58 -6.25 13.18 -4.07
C SER A 58 -5.75 13.17 -5.52
N ASP A 59 -4.44 13.34 -5.72
CA ASP A 59 -3.82 13.29 -7.06
C ASP A 59 -3.92 11.87 -7.67
N GLY A 60 -3.95 10.85 -6.82
CA GLY A 60 -4.22 9.46 -7.17
C GLY A 60 -3.17 8.45 -6.70
N ALA A 61 -2.28 8.83 -5.78
CA ALA A 61 -1.37 7.90 -5.16
C ALA A 61 -2.12 6.79 -4.42
N ASN A 62 -1.57 5.58 -4.46
CA ASN A 62 -2.06 4.45 -3.68
C ASN A 62 -0.94 3.84 -2.80
N ALA A 63 0.23 4.46 -2.77
CA ALA A 63 1.32 4.20 -1.86
C ALA A 63 2.14 5.49 -1.73
N LEU A 64 2.92 5.60 -0.66
CA LEU A 64 3.72 6.79 -0.37
C LEU A 64 5.14 6.37 -0.03
N GLU A 65 6.13 7.10 -0.52
CA GLU A 65 7.53 6.99 -0.10
C GLU A 65 7.87 8.17 0.81
N VAL A 66 8.59 7.86 1.89
CA VAL A 66 8.96 8.79 2.95
C VAL A 66 10.41 8.51 3.33
N ASP A 67 11.28 9.51 3.15
CA ASP A 67 12.60 9.50 3.77
C ASP A 67 12.44 9.49 5.29
N VAL A 68 13.18 8.60 5.97
CA VAL A 68 13.24 8.57 7.44
C VAL A 68 14.70 8.57 7.88
N ALA A 69 15.10 9.54 8.70
CA ALA A 69 16.44 9.60 9.26
C ALA A 69 16.45 9.86 10.80
N PRO A 70 17.51 9.44 11.50
CA PRO A 70 17.64 9.56 12.95
C PRO A 70 17.97 10.94 13.51
N TYR A 71 18.35 11.91 12.68
CA TYR A 71 18.81 13.21 13.16
C TYR A 71 18.28 14.35 12.29
N ASN A 72 18.22 15.53 12.91
CA ASN A 72 17.81 16.77 12.28
C ASN A 72 18.71 17.06 11.05
N GLY A 73 18.11 17.17 9.88
CA GLY A 73 18.79 17.51 8.62
C GLY A 73 18.43 16.60 7.45
N VAL A 74 17.90 15.40 7.72
CA VAL A 74 17.19 14.58 6.74
C VAL A 74 15.86 14.17 7.38
N TRP A 75 14.79 14.58 6.73
CA TRP A 75 13.39 14.62 7.18
C TRP A 75 12.78 13.21 7.41
N PRO A 76 11.57 13.08 8.03
CA PRO A 76 10.38 13.88 7.75
C PRO A 76 10.30 15.23 8.48
N GLN A 77 9.59 16.18 7.86
CA GLN A 77 9.40 17.56 8.36
C GLN A 77 8.43 17.65 9.52
N ASP A 78 7.47 16.72 9.52
CA ASP A 78 6.73 16.34 10.70
C ASP A 78 7.43 15.17 11.40
N THR A 79 7.07 14.89 12.66
CA THR A 79 7.50 13.64 13.28
C THR A 79 6.98 12.43 12.50
N VAL A 80 7.75 11.35 12.48
CA VAL A 80 7.32 10.07 11.87
C VAL A 80 5.97 9.62 12.44
N GLU A 81 5.75 9.81 13.75
CA GLU A 81 4.47 9.48 14.39
C GLU A 81 3.29 10.26 13.81
N LYS A 82 3.46 11.56 13.52
CA LYS A 82 2.42 12.40 12.95
C LYS A 82 2.09 11.97 11.51
N LEU A 83 3.10 11.62 10.72
CA LEU A 83 2.91 11.02 9.39
C LEU A 83 2.17 9.69 9.44
N PHE A 84 2.58 8.77 10.32
CA PHE A 84 1.90 7.48 10.48
C PHE A 84 0.44 7.66 10.90
N SER A 85 0.17 8.63 11.78
CA SER A 85 -1.19 8.94 12.21
C SER A 85 -2.05 9.49 11.06
N ALA A 86 -1.49 10.34 10.21
CA ALA A 86 -2.19 10.85 9.02
C ALA A 86 -2.49 9.74 8.00
N VAL A 87 -1.51 8.87 7.72
CA VAL A 87 -1.68 7.69 6.86
C VAL A 87 -2.74 6.74 7.40
N ALA A 88 -2.69 6.43 8.69
CA ALA A 88 -3.66 5.56 9.35
C ALA A 88 -5.08 6.14 9.29
N ALA A 89 -5.24 7.45 9.45
CA ALA A 89 -6.53 8.12 9.32
C ALA A 89 -7.09 7.98 7.90
N GLN A 90 -6.29 8.28 6.87
CA GLN A 90 -6.74 8.16 5.47
C GLN A 90 -7.09 6.71 5.09
N HIS A 91 -6.34 5.71 5.58
CA HIS A 91 -6.66 4.31 5.34
C HIS A 91 -8.00 3.90 5.99
N LYS A 92 -8.25 4.33 7.23
CA LYS A 92 -9.54 4.10 7.93
C LYS A 92 -10.70 4.77 7.20
N ASP A 93 -10.46 5.92 6.58
CA ASP A 93 -11.45 6.63 5.76
C ASP A 93 -11.66 5.98 4.38
N GLY A 94 -11.09 4.79 4.13
CA GLY A 94 -11.29 4.02 2.91
C GLY A 94 -10.48 4.52 1.71
N LYS A 95 -9.50 5.42 1.92
CA LYS A 95 -8.60 5.83 0.83
C LYS A 95 -7.75 4.64 0.38
N PRO A 96 -7.42 4.54 -0.92
CA PRO A 96 -6.79 3.36 -1.50
C PRO A 96 -5.28 3.27 -1.19
N ILE A 97 -4.84 3.60 0.02
CA ILE A 97 -3.44 3.45 0.42
C ILE A 97 -3.13 1.99 0.74
N THR A 98 -2.11 1.44 0.07
CA THR A 98 -1.78 0.02 0.11
C THR A 98 -0.57 -0.28 0.99
N PHE A 99 0.44 0.58 0.93
CA PHE A 99 1.61 0.53 1.79
C PHE A 99 2.31 1.88 1.92
N LEU A 100 3.14 1.99 2.95
CA LEU A 100 4.07 3.08 3.18
C LEU A 100 5.50 2.56 3.00
N TRP A 101 6.28 3.18 2.11
CA TRP A 101 7.69 2.92 1.93
C TRP A 101 8.50 3.88 2.79
N LEU A 102 9.26 3.34 3.74
CA LEU A 102 10.21 4.08 4.56
C LEU A 102 11.60 3.97 3.92
N ASP A 103 12.06 5.01 3.23
CA ASP A 103 13.43 5.08 2.70
C ASP A 103 14.37 5.46 3.85
N ILE A 104 14.94 4.44 4.49
CA ILE A 104 15.68 4.59 5.74
C ILE A 104 17.07 5.13 5.43
N LYS A 105 17.37 6.29 5.99
CA LYS A 105 18.69 6.92 5.96
C LYS A 105 19.40 6.61 7.28
N HIS A 106 20.64 6.15 7.19
CA HIS A 106 21.50 5.86 8.35
C HIS A 106 20.90 4.83 9.34
N PRO A 107 20.55 3.62 8.87
CA PRO A 107 19.82 2.62 9.66
C PRO A 107 20.59 2.11 10.88
N GLY A 108 21.92 2.24 10.90
CA GLY A 108 22.79 1.79 12.02
C GLY A 108 22.93 2.77 13.18
N HIS A 109 22.23 3.91 13.17
CA HIS A 109 22.31 4.87 14.27
C HIS A 109 21.58 4.35 15.52
N CYS A 110 22.27 4.40 16.66
CA CYS A 110 21.71 4.04 17.97
C CYS A 110 21.96 5.19 18.93
N SER A 111 21.00 5.47 19.82
CA SER A 111 21.18 6.53 20.79
C SER A 111 22.35 6.19 21.73
N SER A 112 23.11 7.19 22.17
CA SER A 112 24.19 6.97 23.14
C SER A 112 23.68 6.67 24.56
N ALA A 113 22.36 6.73 24.79
CA ALA A 113 21.72 6.60 26.11
C ALA A 113 21.07 5.22 26.35
N GLY A 114 21.07 4.33 25.36
CA GLY A 114 20.52 2.97 25.50
C GLY A 114 21.01 2.05 24.39
N ASN A 115 20.96 0.74 24.62
CA ASN A 115 21.28 -0.28 23.61
C ASN A 115 20.23 -0.37 22.48
N GLU A 116 19.23 0.52 22.44
CA GLU A 116 18.16 0.54 21.46
C GLU A 116 18.54 1.41 20.26
N CYS A 117 18.56 0.78 19.10
CA CYS A 117 18.83 1.46 17.83
C CYS A 117 17.54 2.02 17.25
N ILE A 118 17.63 3.16 16.54
CA ILE A 118 16.45 3.85 16.01
C ILE A 118 15.58 2.96 15.11
N ILE A 119 16.21 2.01 14.44
CA ILE A 119 15.52 1.08 13.55
C ILE A 119 14.49 0.22 14.28
N THR A 120 14.79 -0.15 15.53
CA THR A 120 13.88 -0.93 16.38
C THR A 120 12.68 -0.08 16.79
N GLU A 121 12.92 1.17 17.22
CA GLU A 121 11.86 2.10 17.60
C GLU A 121 10.94 2.42 16.40
N LEU A 122 11.53 2.64 15.22
CA LEU A 122 10.79 2.88 13.98
C LEU A 122 9.87 1.70 13.64
N GLN A 123 10.39 0.47 13.69
CA GLN A 123 9.60 -0.73 13.41
C GLN A 123 8.48 -0.91 14.44
N GLN A 124 8.77 -0.77 15.74
CA GLN A 124 7.75 -0.87 16.79
C GLN A 124 6.66 0.20 16.63
N MET A 125 7.02 1.42 16.27
CA MET A 125 6.07 2.51 16.02
C MET A 125 5.17 2.20 14.81
N ALA A 126 5.76 1.71 13.72
CA ALA A 126 5.03 1.29 12.52
C ALA A 126 4.04 0.16 12.85
N GLN A 127 4.47 -0.86 13.59
CA GLN A 127 3.58 -1.94 14.04
C GLN A 127 2.46 -1.43 14.95
N LYS A 128 2.75 -0.50 15.87
CA LYS A 128 1.73 0.07 16.75
C LYS A 128 0.67 0.87 15.98
N LYS A 129 1.09 1.72 15.04
CA LYS A 129 0.23 2.73 14.39
C LYS A 129 -0.40 2.26 13.08
N LEU A 130 0.32 1.46 12.29
CA LEU A 130 -0.07 1.13 10.91
C LEU A 130 -0.62 -0.30 10.79
N LYS A 131 0.01 -1.28 11.45
CA LYS A 131 -0.45 -2.69 11.41
C LYS A 131 -1.87 -2.84 11.94
N SER A 132 -2.21 -2.15 13.04
CA SER A 132 -3.53 -2.20 13.68
C SER A 132 -4.67 -1.69 12.79
N VAL A 133 -4.34 -0.94 11.74
CA VAL A 133 -5.31 -0.36 10.81
C VAL A 133 -5.24 -0.99 9.42
N GLY A 134 -4.34 -1.96 9.21
CA GLY A 134 -4.17 -2.68 7.95
C GLY A 134 -3.21 -2.05 6.93
N VAL A 135 -2.55 -0.94 7.27
CA VAL A 135 -1.53 -0.33 6.40
C VAL A 135 -0.25 -1.16 6.47
N ARG A 136 0.26 -1.53 5.30
CA ARG A 136 1.48 -2.31 5.16
C ARG A 136 2.72 -1.42 5.06
N VAL A 137 3.89 -1.92 5.43
CA VAL A 137 5.14 -1.12 5.48
C VAL A 137 6.27 -1.81 4.73
N LEU A 138 6.94 -1.06 3.86
CA LEU A 138 8.15 -1.46 3.17
C LEU A 138 9.35 -0.71 3.76
N TYR A 139 10.29 -1.44 4.37
CA TYR A 139 11.54 -0.88 4.87
C TYR A 139 12.59 -0.88 3.76
N GLY A 140 12.83 0.28 3.17
CA GLY A 140 13.81 0.46 2.09
C GLY A 140 15.21 0.71 2.64
N PHE A 141 16.16 -0.14 2.25
CA PHE A 141 17.58 0.01 2.55
C PHE A 141 18.36 0.25 1.26
N SER A 142 19.36 1.12 1.29
CA SER A 142 20.37 1.16 0.23
C SER A 142 21.20 -0.14 0.22
N LEU A 143 21.73 -0.50 -0.95
CA LEU A 143 22.48 -1.75 -1.13
C LEU A 143 23.64 -1.94 -0.16
N ASP A 144 24.34 -0.86 0.20
CA ASP A 144 25.45 -0.85 1.16
C ASP A 144 25.02 -1.17 2.60
N HIS A 145 23.72 -1.12 2.90
CA HIS A 145 23.15 -1.50 4.20
C HIS A 145 22.49 -2.89 4.21
N SER A 146 22.56 -3.65 3.12
CA SER A 146 21.95 -4.99 2.97
C SER A 146 22.52 -6.06 3.92
N ASN A 147 23.67 -5.81 4.54
CA ASN A 147 24.31 -6.69 5.54
C ASN A 147 24.51 -5.98 6.89
N SER A 148 23.76 -4.91 7.15
CA SER A 148 23.87 -4.16 8.41
C SER A 148 23.13 -4.86 9.56
N GLY A 149 23.51 -4.58 10.81
CA GLY A 149 22.76 -5.06 11.98
C GLY A 149 21.30 -4.59 11.96
N ALA A 150 21.03 -3.40 11.42
CA ALA A 150 19.69 -2.88 11.24
C ALA A 150 18.85 -3.68 10.22
N TRP A 151 19.47 -4.11 9.12
CA TRP A 151 18.84 -5.04 8.17
C TRP A 151 18.45 -6.35 8.87
N GLU A 152 19.37 -6.95 9.63
CA GLU A 152 19.07 -8.17 10.38
C GLU A 152 17.96 -7.98 11.43
N THR A 153 17.96 -6.85 12.13
CA THR A 153 16.95 -6.53 13.15
C THR A 153 15.55 -6.48 12.54
N ILE A 154 15.38 -5.77 11.42
CA ILE A 154 14.07 -5.73 10.73
C ILE A 154 13.70 -7.13 10.23
N ALA A 155 14.63 -7.83 9.56
CA ALA A 155 14.39 -9.15 8.98
C ALA A 155 13.89 -10.17 10.01
N LYS A 156 14.46 -10.15 11.23
CA LYS A 156 14.09 -11.06 12.33
C LYS A 156 12.69 -10.78 12.90
N ASN A 157 12.16 -9.56 12.73
CA ASN A 157 10.94 -9.09 13.39
C ASN A 157 9.82 -8.70 12.42
N LEU A 158 9.92 -9.07 11.14
CA LEU A 158 8.88 -8.81 10.14
C LEU A 158 7.56 -9.48 10.53
N THR A 159 6.47 -8.74 10.33
CA THR A 159 5.11 -9.26 10.35
C THR A 159 4.58 -9.53 8.93
N ALA A 160 3.40 -10.15 8.80
CA ALA A 160 2.77 -10.36 7.49
C ALA A 160 2.46 -9.05 6.73
N ASN A 161 2.38 -7.91 7.45
CA ASN A 161 2.15 -6.58 6.90
C ASN A 161 3.44 -5.80 6.65
N GLU A 162 4.59 -6.46 6.68
CA GLU A 162 5.88 -5.81 6.49
C GLU A 162 6.75 -6.56 5.47
N ALA A 163 7.55 -5.79 4.73
CA ALA A 163 8.60 -6.32 3.86
C ALA A 163 9.83 -5.43 3.88
N MET A 164 10.92 -5.95 3.32
CA MET A 164 12.18 -5.23 3.14
C MET A 164 12.45 -5.01 1.65
N GLY A 165 12.95 -3.83 1.32
CA GLY A 165 13.33 -3.43 -0.03
C GLY A 165 14.81 -3.09 -0.12
N LEU A 166 15.43 -3.42 -1.27
CA LEU A 166 16.78 -2.99 -1.60
C LEU A 166 16.73 -1.94 -2.70
N ASN A 167 17.29 -0.77 -2.41
CA ASN A 167 17.30 0.38 -3.28
C ASN A 167 18.60 0.38 -4.08
N ALA A 168 18.49 0.16 -5.38
CA ALA A 168 19.62 0.14 -6.30
C ALA A 168 19.38 1.11 -7.47
N ARG A 169 20.42 1.85 -7.86
CA ARG A 169 20.45 2.52 -9.16
C ARG A 169 20.95 1.52 -10.19
N LEU A 170 20.06 1.11 -11.07
CA LEU A 170 20.40 0.20 -12.17
C LEU A 170 20.74 1.01 -13.41
N ASN A 171 21.94 0.81 -13.96
CA ASN A 171 22.29 1.32 -15.29
C ASN A 171 21.63 0.42 -16.36
N ARG A 172 21.28 0.96 -17.54
CA ARG A 172 20.56 0.23 -18.62
C ARG A 172 20.98 -1.24 -18.87
N PRO A 173 22.27 -1.65 -18.85
CA PRO A 173 22.67 -3.05 -19.01
C PRO A 173 22.15 -4.02 -17.93
N SER A 174 21.78 -3.51 -16.76
CA SER A 174 21.35 -4.29 -15.59
C SER A 174 19.84 -4.58 -15.53
N ILE A 175 19.04 -4.04 -16.46
CA ILE A 175 17.62 -4.44 -16.63
C ILE A 175 17.55 -5.87 -17.20
N HIS A 176 18.39 -6.21 -18.18
CA HIS A 176 18.48 -7.56 -18.73
C HIS A 176 19.07 -8.60 -17.76
N SER A 177 19.81 -8.18 -16.72
CA SER A 177 20.23 -9.12 -15.66
C SER A 177 19.07 -9.47 -14.72
N LEU A 178 18.20 -8.50 -14.37
CA LEU A 178 16.99 -8.78 -13.60
C LEU A 178 16.01 -9.70 -14.35
N GLU A 179 15.90 -9.55 -15.67
CA GLU A 179 15.10 -10.46 -16.51
C GLU A 179 15.67 -11.89 -16.52
N ARG A 180 17.00 -12.04 -16.63
CA ARG A 180 17.67 -13.35 -16.56
C ARG A 180 17.53 -14.01 -15.19
N ASP A 181 17.53 -13.22 -14.11
CA ASP A 181 17.36 -13.76 -12.76
C ASP A 181 15.89 -14.10 -12.44
N ARG A 182 14.91 -13.51 -13.14
CA ARG A 182 13.49 -13.95 -13.09
C ARG A 182 13.27 -15.35 -13.69
N ALA A 183 14.13 -15.80 -14.61
CA ALA A 183 14.01 -17.09 -15.28
C ALA A 183 14.66 -18.27 -14.51
N LYS A 184 15.35 -18.02 -13.39
CA LYS A 184 16.04 -19.06 -12.59
C LYS A 184 15.25 -19.45 -11.34
N PRO A 185 15.34 -20.71 -10.86
CA PRO A 185 14.72 -21.14 -9.60
C PRO A 185 15.27 -20.32 -8.42
N ARG A 186 14.39 -19.58 -7.73
CA ARG A 186 14.75 -18.54 -6.75
C ARG A 186 15.22 -19.08 -5.39
N ARG A 187 16.22 -18.40 -4.81
CA ARG A 187 16.43 -18.24 -3.36
C ARG A 187 16.83 -16.77 -3.11
N PRO A 188 16.24 -15.98 -2.19
CA PRO A 188 14.84 -15.90 -1.72
C PRO A 188 13.95 -15.10 -2.70
N ARG A 189 12.64 -15.09 -2.43
CA ARG A 189 11.56 -14.59 -3.29
C ARG A 189 11.56 -13.05 -3.41
N ILE A 190 12.09 -12.49 -4.50
CA ILE A 190 11.80 -11.09 -4.87
C ILE A 190 10.28 -10.98 -5.09
N GLY A 191 9.60 -10.20 -4.25
CA GLY A 191 8.15 -10.00 -4.31
C GLY A 191 7.71 -9.08 -5.44
N LYS A 192 8.08 -7.79 -5.36
CA LYS A 192 7.75 -6.74 -6.33
C LYS A 192 8.99 -5.96 -6.76
N VAL A 193 8.90 -5.29 -7.91
CA VAL A 193 9.93 -4.37 -8.42
C VAL A 193 9.29 -3.02 -8.68
N PHE A 194 9.93 -1.95 -8.20
CA PHE A 194 9.46 -0.58 -8.41
C PHE A 194 10.50 0.24 -9.18
N GLY A 195 10.04 1.05 -10.13
CA GLY A 195 10.89 2.02 -10.84
C GLY A 195 10.78 3.40 -10.21
N TRP A 196 11.85 4.20 -10.29
CA TRP A 196 11.86 5.58 -9.79
C TRP A 196 12.85 6.45 -10.58
N THR A 197 12.64 7.76 -10.72
CA THR A 197 11.43 8.53 -10.40
C THR A 197 10.86 9.07 -11.71
N ILE A 198 9.55 8.94 -11.93
CA ILE A 198 8.86 9.65 -13.01
C ILE A 198 8.64 11.09 -12.57
N THR A 199 9.15 12.06 -13.32
CA THR A 199 8.94 13.49 -13.09
C THR A 199 8.11 14.08 -14.22
N ASP A 200 7.88 15.38 -14.14
CA ASP A 200 7.31 16.19 -15.22
C ASP A 200 8.13 16.19 -16.53
N LYS A 201 9.42 15.82 -16.48
CA LYS A 201 10.28 15.73 -17.66
C LYS A 201 9.93 14.57 -18.58
N GLU A 202 9.22 13.57 -18.04
CA GLU A 202 8.70 12.45 -18.80
C GLU A 202 7.33 12.74 -19.45
N GLU A 203 6.81 13.97 -19.35
CA GLU A 203 5.56 14.35 -20.02
C GLU A 203 5.63 14.03 -21.52
N ASN A 204 4.60 13.37 -22.04
CA ASN A 204 4.51 12.94 -23.44
C ASN A 204 5.63 11.97 -23.91
N THR A 205 6.35 11.35 -22.97
CA THR A 205 7.28 10.24 -23.28
C THR A 205 6.61 8.88 -23.03
N ASP A 206 7.19 7.79 -23.55
CA ASP A 206 6.74 6.41 -23.25
C ASP A 206 7.51 5.76 -22.07
N THR A 207 8.01 6.58 -21.13
CA THR A 207 8.79 6.05 -20.01
C THR A 207 7.94 5.13 -19.12
N ALA A 208 6.69 5.53 -18.82
CA ALA A 208 5.75 4.70 -18.07
C ALA A 208 5.44 3.38 -18.80
N GLY A 209 5.27 3.41 -20.14
CA GLY A 209 5.03 2.21 -20.93
C GLY A 209 6.24 1.29 -21.03
N THR A 210 7.43 1.85 -21.14
CA THR A 210 8.68 1.09 -21.09
C THR A 210 8.83 0.37 -19.75
N LEU A 211 8.57 1.04 -18.62
CA LEU A 211 8.76 0.43 -17.31
C LEU A 211 7.63 -0.55 -16.95
N LEU A 212 6.37 -0.19 -17.16
CA LEU A 212 5.21 -1.00 -16.77
C LEU A 212 4.89 -2.10 -17.79
N GLY A 213 4.97 -1.78 -19.08
CA GLY A 213 4.64 -2.69 -20.19
C GLY A 213 5.80 -3.62 -20.55
N PHE A 214 6.98 -3.06 -20.81
CA PHE A 214 8.15 -3.84 -21.25
C PHE A 214 8.92 -4.46 -20.06
N ALA A 215 9.44 -3.64 -19.15
CA ALA A 215 10.22 -4.13 -18.00
C ALA A 215 9.35 -4.80 -16.93
N LYS A 216 8.02 -4.61 -16.99
CA LYS A 216 7.04 -5.20 -16.08
C LYS A 216 7.37 -4.93 -14.62
N VAL A 217 7.71 -3.69 -14.28
CA VAL A 217 7.72 -3.26 -12.88
C VAL A 217 6.28 -3.24 -12.34
N ASP A 218 6.13 -3.38 -11.03
CA ASP A 218 4.83 -3.45 -10.33
C ASP A 218 4.33 -2.07 -9.91
N GLY A 219 5.19 -1.06 -9.92
CA GLY A 219 4.82 0.30 -9.59
C GLY A 219 5.92 1.29 -9.91
N LEU A 220 5.55 2.57 -9.86
CA LEU A 220 6.42 3.68 -10.17
C LEU A 220 6.33 4.72 -9.07
N ILE A 221 7.50 5.17 -8.61
CA ILE A 221 7.64 6.37 -7.79
C ILE A 221 7.55 7.58 -8.72
N TYR A 222 6.75 8.58 -8.35
CA TYR A 222 6.55 9.80 -9.12
C TYR A 222 6.68 11.06 -8.25
N GLY A 223 7.08 12.16 -8.89
CA GLY A 223 7.13 13.50 -8.28
C GLY A 223 8.50 14.16 -8.43
N GLU A 224 8.68 15.29 -7.73
CA GLU A 224 9.95 16.01 -7.72
C GLU A 224 11.08 15.20 -7.04
N VAL A 225 12.28 15.19 -7.62
CA VAL A 225 13.42 14.41 -7.09
C VAL A 225 14.02 15.04 -5.83
N LEU A 226 14.07 16.38 -5.76
CA LEU A 226 14.79 17.12 -4.72
C LEU A 226 13.86 17.83 -3.72
N SER A 227 12.56 17.90 -4.02
CA SER A 227 11.55 18.59 -3.20
C SER A 227 10.71 17.58 -2.42
N HIS A 228 10.17 17.99 -1.27
CA HIS A 228 9.09 17.22 -0.64
C HIS A 228 7.80 17.31 -1.47
N TYR A 229 6.92 16.33 -1.33
CA TYR A 229 5.61 16.34 -1.97
C TYR A 229 4.78 17.52 -1.49
N ARG A 230 4.25 18.29 -2.43
CA ARG A 230 3.35 19.42 -2.22
C ARG A 230 2.38 19.52 -3.40
N ASP A 231 1.31 20.27 -3.19
CA ASP A 231 0.39 20.63 -4.27
C ASP A 231 1.13 21.46 -5.33
N ASN A 232 1.46 20.85 -6.47
CA ASN A 232 2.06 21.53 -7.60
C ASN A 232 1.78 20.83 -8.93
N GLU A 233 2.04 21.55 -10.02
CA GLU A 233 1.80 21.07 -11.37
C GLU A 233 2.74 19.92 -11.77
N SER A 234 4.02 19.98 -11.40
CA SER A 234 4.99 18.93 -11.72
C SER A 234 4.58 17.55 -11.20
N ASN A 235 4.08 17.46 -9.96
CA ASN A 235 3.57 16.21 -9.38
C ASN A 235 2.33 15.71 -10.11
N ARG A 236 1.42 16.63 -10.51
CA ARG A 236 0.24 16.28 -11.31
C ARG A 236 0.59 15.79 -12.71
N ILE A 237 1.59 16.37 -13.35
CA ILE A 237 2.08 15.92 -14.66
C ILE A 237 2.70 14.53 -14.52
N ALA A 238 3.60 14.34 -13.55
CA ALA A 238 4.28 13.06 -13.32
C ALA A 238 3.30 11.89 -13.10
N ILE A 239 2.30 12.06 -12.22
CA ILE A 239 1.29 11.00 -11.99
C ILE A 239 0.36 10.79 -13.20
N ARG A 240 0.10 11.85 -13.97
CA ARG A 240 -0.75 11.78 -15.17
C ARG A 240 -0.19 10.83 -16.20
N GLU A 241 1.13 10.76 -16.38
CA GLU A 241 1.75 9.80 -17.31
C GLU A 241 1.47 8.35 -16.91
N ILE A 242 1.52 8.03 -15.61
CA ILE A 242 1.19 6.69 -15.11
C ILE A 242 -0.31 6.39 -15.28
N LYS A 243 -1.17 7.37 -14.95
CA LYS A 243 -2.64 7.22 -15.08
C LYS A 243 -3.08 7.09 -16.53
N LYS A 244 -2.47 7.83 -17.46
CA LYS A 244 -2.69 7.73 -18.90
C LYS A 244 -2.33 6.34 -19.42
N TRP A 245 -1.19 5.79 -18.99
CA TRP A 245 -0.82 4.42 -19.35
C TRP A 245 -1.83 3.40 -18.80
N LEU A 246 -2.26 3.54 -17.54
CA LEU A 246 -3.27 2.67 -16.94
C LEU A 246 -4.62 2.73 -17.67
N TRP A 247 -5.06 3.92 -18.06
CA TRP A 247 -6.28 4.11 -18.83
C TRP A 247 -6.23 3.33 -20.16
N ASN A 248 -5.13 3.48 -20.89
CA ASN A 248 -4.89 2.80 -22.17
C ASN A 248 -4.73 1.28 -22.03
N ASN A 249 -4.39 0.78 -20.83
CA ASN A 249 -4.17 -0.64 -20.52
C ASN A 249 -5.19 -1.21 -19.53
N SER A 250 -6.36 -0.57 -19.39
CA SER A 250 -7.37 -0.85 -18.35
C SER A 250 -7.99 -2.24 -18.42
N LYS A 251 -7.83 -2.96 -19.54
CA LYS A 251 -8.25 -4.36 -19.70
C LYS A 251 -7.36 -5.35 -18.95
N THR A 252 -6.09 -5.01 -18.72
CA THR A 252 -5.09 -5.91 -18.14
C THR A 252 -4.46 -5.37 -16.86
N HIS A 253 -4.54 -4.06 -16.63
CA HIS A 253 -3.95 -3.39 -15.48
C HIS A 253 -4.95 -2.46 -14.79
N ARG A 254 -4.71 -2.19 -13.51
CA ARG A 254 -5.47 -1.24 -12.71
C ARG A 254 -4.58 -0.64 -11.62
N ALA A 255 -5.03 0.47 -11.02
CA ALA A 255 -4.44 0.91 -9.76
C ALA A 255 -4.69 -0.14 -8.67
N ALA A 256 -3.66 -0.40 -7.85
CA ALA A 256 -3.80 -1.20 -6.64
C ALA A 256 -4.73 -0.50 -5.62
N GLY A 257 -5.51 -1.29 -4.88
CA GLY A 257 -6.32 -0.88 -3.74
C GLY A 257 -5.94 -1.65 -2.47
N GLN A 258 -6.60 -1.36 -1.35
CA GLN A 258 -6.23 -1.90 -0.02
C GLN A 258 -6.11 -3.44 0.01
N GLY A 259 -6.96 -4.13 -0.76
CA GLY A 259 -6.93 -5.60 -0.87
C GLY A 259 -5.71 -6.20 -1.58
N ASP A 260 -4.96 -5.41 -2.35
CA ASP A 260 -3.81 -5.90 -3.13
C ASP A 260 -2.54 -5.98 -2.28
N SER A 261 -2.02 -7.20 -2.07
CA SER A 261 -0.76 -7.40 -1.35
C SER A 261 0.46 -6.95 -2.18
N PRO A 262 1.30 -6.05 -1.65
CA PRO A 262 2.55 -5.63 -2.27
C PRO A 262 3.72 -6.62 -2.07
N TRP A 263 3.49 -7.81 -1.52
CA TRP A 263 4.43 -8.94 -1.47
C TRP A 263 3.71 -10.29 -1.36
#